data_AF-M2R937-F1
#
_entry.id   AF-M2R937-F1
#
_cell.length_a   1.000
_cell.length_b   1.000
_cell.length_c   1.000
_cell.angle_alpha   90.00
_cell.angle_beta   90.00
_cell.angle_gamma   90.00
#
_symmetry.space_group_name_H-M   'P 1'
#
loop_
_entity.id
_entity.type
_entity.pdbx_description
1 polymer ?
#
loop_
_entity_poly.entity_id
_entity_poly.type
_entity_poly.pdbx_seq_one_letter_code
_entity_poly.pdbx_strand_id
1 'polypeptide(L)'
;MQGHIRISSQDLSVMENSWIEACCTASGIALVLYDHIATLPQEIEVVWGRRCNVVILLLYFTRWTIFLWATLQVLLYTPQPTAFGCIGLEVLKRAISILLTAAWAIFSAYRMYSISGGIWALTSVVLMLNLIPIGTDSYFWFFVERYYSVQILGIGQRCGTKFQLSGELLVQSKVLAVSKDRS
;
A
#
# COMPACT_ATOMS: atom_id res chain seq x y z
N MET A 1 16.07 -36.15 21.64
CA MET A 1 14.72 -35.55 21.79
C MET A 1 14.54 -34.53 20.67
N GLN A 2 14.06 -34.99 19.51
CA GLN A 2 13.72 -34.13 18.37
C GLN A 2 12.34 -33.52 18.67
N GLY A 3 12.31 -32.25 19.07
CA GLY A 3 11.06 -31.51 19.19
C GLY A 3 10.50 -31.25 17.80
N HIS A 4 9.57 -32.09 17.33
CA HIS A 4 8.77 -31.79 16.15
C HIS A 4 7.95 -30.52 16.44
N ILE A 5 8.42 -29.39 15.91
CA ILE A 5 7.63 -28.15 15.84
C ILE A 5 6.43 -28.49 14.95
N ARG A 6 5.26 -28.70 15.57
CA ARG A 6 4.00 -28.79 14.83
C ARG A 6 3.64 -27.38 14.38
N ILE A 7 4.03 -27.05 13.16
CA ILE A 7 3.57 -25.84 12.48
C ILE A 7 2.09 -26.06 12.18
N SER A 8 1.21 -25.21 12.72
CA SER A 8 -0.22 -25.29 12.45
C SER A 8 -0.46 -25.01 10.97
N SER A 9 -1.50 -25.58 10.37
CA SER A 9 -1.87 -25.27 8.97
C SER A 9 -2.12 -23.78 8.73
N GLN A 10 -2.54 -23.06 9.78
CA GLN A 10 -2.68 -21.60 9.77
C GLN A 10 -1.33 -20.89 9.60
N ASP A 11 -0.28 -21.32 10.29
CA ASP A 11 1.04 -20.69 10.23
C ASP A 11 1.68 -20.84 8.84
N LEU A 12 1.48 -22.01 8.21
CA LEU A 12 1.92 -22.27 6.84
C LEU A 12 1.26 -21.33 5.83
N SER A 13 -0.06 -21.15 5.91
CA SER A 13 -0.79 -20.26 5.00
C SER A 13 -0.41 -18.78 5.15
N VAL A 14 -0.09 -18.35 6.37
CA VAL A 14 0.34 -16.97 6.64
C VAL A 14 1.74 -16.71 6.05
N MET A 15 2.66 -17.66 6.17
CA MET A 15 3.99 -17.54 5.59
C MET A 15 3.95 -17.53 4.05
N GLU A 16 3.13 -18.38 3.45
CA GLU A 16 2.96 -18.44 2.00
C GLU A 16 2.39 -17.13 1.44
N ASN A 17 1.32 -16.61 2.06
CA ASN A 17 0.73 -15.32 1.67
C ASN A 17 1.74 -14.17 1.78
N SER A 18 2.53 -14.14 2.86
CA SER A 18 3.56 -13.13 3.08
C SER A 18 4.66 -13.20 2.00
N TRP A 19 5.06 -14.41 1.62
CA TRP A 19 6.05 -14.60 0.56
C TRP A 19 5.54 -14.15 -0.81
N ILE A 20 4.29 -14.51 -1.14
CA ILE A 20 3.64 -14.09 -2.39
C ILE A 20 3.57 -12.56 -2.46
N GLU A 21 3.15 -11.91 -1.38
CA GLU A 21 3.08 -10.44 -1.31
C GLU A 21 4.46 -9.79 -1.52
N ALA A 22 5.51 -10.34 -0.91
CA ALA A 22 6.88 -9.87 -1.09
C ALA A 22 7.35 -10.02 -2.53
N CYS A 23 7.10 -11.17 -3.17
CA CYS A 23 7.44 -11.41 -4.57
C CYS A 23 6.70 -10.45 -5.50
N CYS A 24 5.39 -10.29 -5.34
CA CYS A 24 4.59 -9.36 -6.13
C CYS A 24 5.06 -7.92 -5.97
N THR A 25 5.40 -7.52 -4.74
CA THR A 25 5.93 -6.18 -4.44
C THR A 25 7.27 -5.97 -5.13
N ALA A 26 8.20 -6.93 -5.04
CA ALA A 26 9.51 -6.84 -5.69
C ALA A 26 9.39 -6.75 -7.21
N SER A 27 8.52 -7.55 -7.83
CA SER A 27 8.22 -7.46 -9.26
C SER A 27 7.64 -6.10 -9.64
N GLY A 28 6.72 -5.56 -8.83
CA GLY A 28 6.17 -4.23 -9.02
C GLY A 28 7.23 -3.14 -8.98
N ILE A 29 8.15 -3.18 -8.00
CA ILE A 29 9.25 -2.23 -7.87
C ILE A 29 10.18 -2.30 -9.09
N ALA A 30 10.53 -3.51 -9.55
CA ALA A 30 11.39 -3.69 -10.71
C ALA A 30 10.75 -3.11 -11.98
N LEU A 31 9.45 -3.31 -12.16
CA LEU A 31 8.70 -2.79 -13.32
C LEU A 31 8.62 -1.26 -13.28
N VAL A 32 8.36 -0.68 -12.11
CA VAL A 32 8.39 0.77 -11.90
C VAL A 32 9.77 1.35 -12.23
N LEU A 33 10.85 0.74 -11.73
CA LEU A 33 12.21 1.19 -12.01
C LEU A 33 12.57 1.08 -13.49
N TYR A 34 12.19 -0.02 -14.14
CA TYR A 34 12.40 -0.21 -15.57
C TYR A 34 11.67 0.85 -16.40
N ASP A 35 10.38 1.06 -16.11
CA ASP A 35 9.57 2.08 -16.75
C ASP A 35 10.20 3.47 -16.55
N HIS A 36 10.75 3.73 -15.35
CA HIS A 36 11.44 4.99 -15.07
C HIS A 36 12.66 5.19 -15.97
N ILE A 37 13.54 4.19 -16.05
CA ILE A 37 14.77 4.29 -16.83
C ILE A 37 14.44 4.44 -18.32
N ALA A 38 13.40 3.75 -18.79
CA ALA A 38 12.99 3.78 -20.20
C ALA A 38 12.41 5.14 -20.63
N THR A 39 11.66 5.83 -19.77
CA THR A 39 10.98 7.10 -20.11
C THR A 39 11.81 8.36 -19.85
N LEU A 40 12.81 8.32 -18.95
CA LEU A 40 13.69 9.46 -18.65
C LEU A 40 14.33 10.15 -19.87
N PRO A 41 14.93 9.43 -20.84
CA PRO A 41 15.60 10.08 -21.97
C PRO A 41 14.64 10.88 -22.84
N GLN A 42 13.41 10.36 -23.03
CA GLN A 42 12.39 11.00 -23.85
C GLN A 42 11.76 12.22 -23.13
N GLU A 43 11.68 12.18 -21.80
CA GLU A 43 11.20 13.31 -21.00
C GLU A 43 12.17 14.49 -20.96
N ILE A 44 13.48 14.24 -20.85
CA ILE A 44 14.49 15.29 -20.79
C ILE A 44 14.46 16.13 -22.08
N GLU A 45 14.32 15.47 -23.23
CA GLU A 45 14.25 16.11 -24.54
C GLU A 45 12.98 16.96 -24.70
N VAL A 46 11.83 16.48 -24.20
CA VAL A 46 10.54 17.20 -24.31
C VAL A 46 10.44 18.36 -23.31
N VAL A 47 10.97 18.20 -22.09
CA VAL A 47 10.92 19.21 -21.03
C VAL A 47 11.83 20.40 -21.34
N TRP A 48 13.00 20.16 -21.93
CA TRP A 48 13.90 21.25 -22.31
C TRP A 48 13.41 22.06 -23.52
N GLY A 49 12.43 21.54 -24.28
CA GLY A 49 11.89 22.20 -25.48
C GLY A 49 10.51 22.87 -25.35
N ARG A 50 9.73 22.63 -24.26
CA ARG A 50 8.31 23.06 -24.20
C ARG A 50 7.86 23.59 -22.84
N ARG A 51 6.79 24.41 -22.84
CA ARG A 51 6.17 24.98 -21.62
C ARG A 51 5.55 23.88 -20.76
N CYS A 52 5.86 23.87 -19.46
CA CYS A 52 5.27 22.95 -18.48
C CYS A 52 3.73 23.02 -18.49
N ASN A 53 3.07 21.90 -18.78
CA ASN A 53 1.62 21.76 -18.72
C ASN A 53 1.21 21.04 -17.42
N VAL A 54 0.02 21.31 -16.90
CA VAL A 54 -0.54 20.66 -15.69
C VAL A 54 -0.52 19.13 -15.80
N VAL A 55 -0.74 18.59 -17.01
CA VAL A 55 -0.65 17.16 -17.29
C VAL A 55 0.75 16.60 -17.02
N ILE A 56 1.79 17.35 -17.41
CA ILE A 56 3.19 16.96 -17.21
C ILE A 56 3.51 16.95 -15.72
N LEU A 57 3.08 17.99 -14.99
CA LEU A 57 3.26 18.06 -13.54
C LEU A 57 2.56 16.89 -12.82
N LEU A 58 1.34 16.54 -13.25
CA LEU A 58 0.58 15.42 -12.68
C LEU A 58 1.28 14.08 -12.93
N LEU A 59 1.85 13.88 -14.12
CA LEU A 59 2.64 12.68 -14.45
C LEU A 59 3.88 12.57 -13.56
N TYR A 60 4.65 13.66 -13.42
CA TYR A 60 5.79 13.69 -12.51
C TYR A 60 5.38 13.42 -11.06
N PHE A 61 4.32 14.07 -10.58
CA PHE A 61 3.83 13.86 -9.23
C PHE A 61 3.45 12.39 -8.98
N THR A 62 2.66 11.80 -9.89
CA THR A 62 2.29 10.38 -9.85
C THR A 62 3.53 9.50 -9.80
N ARG A 63 4.52 9.80 -10.63
CA ARG A 63 5.75 9.03 -10.76
C ARG A 63 6.63 9.06 -9.51
N TRP A 64 6.88 10.26 -8.95
CA TRP A 64 7.60 10.40 -7.68
C TRP A 64 6.85 9.76 -6.52
N THR A 65 5.52 9.82 -6.54
CA THR A 65 4.65 9.19 -5.52
C THR A 65 4.75 7.67 -5.56
N ILE A 66 4.79 7.06 -6.76
CA ILE A 66 5.00 5.60 -6.91
C ILE A 66 6.38 5.20 -6.41
N PHE A 67 7.42 5.96 -6.75
CA PHE A 67 8.78 5.68 -6.28
C PHE A 67 8.88 5.78 -4.75
N LEU A 68 8.25 6.79 -4.16
CA LEU A 68 8.19 6.96 -2.71
C LEU A 68 7.40 5.82 -2.04
N TRP A 69 6.30 5.38 -2.65
CA TRP A 69 5.54 4.23 -2.17
C TRP A 69 6.37 2.94 -2.19
N ALA A 70 7.07 2.67 -3.29
CA ALA A 70 7.95 1.52 -3.46
C ALA A 70 9.08 1.49 -2.42
N THR A 71 9.73 2.64 -2.18
CA THR A 71 10.79 2.75 -1.16
C THR A 71 10.28 2.52 0.26
N LEU A 72 9.07 3.01 0.57
CA LEU A 72 8.44 2.75 1.88
C LEU A 72 8.08 1.28 2.07
N GLN A 73 7.63 0.60 1.02
CA GLN A 73 7.37 -0.84 1.07
C GLN A 73 8.64 -1.62 1.44
N VAL A 74 9.76 -1.34 0.77
CA VAL A 74 11.06 -1.97 1.09
C VAL A 74 11.47 -1.68 2.54
N LEU A 75 11.27 -0.46 3.00
CA LEU A 75 11.64 -0.06 4.36
C LEU A 75 10.81 -0.80 5.43
N LEU A 76 9.53 -1.08 5.17
CA LEU A 76 8.69 -1.90 6.05
C LEU A 76 9.10 -3.39 6.07
N TYR A 77 9.74 -3.89 5.01
CA TYR A 77 10.35 -5.23 5.01
C TYR A 77 11.65 -5.30 5.81
N THR A 78 12.27 -4.17 6.16
CA THR A 78 13.44 -4.16 7.06
C THR A 78 13.00 -4.08 8.53
N PRO A 79 13.76 -4.68 9.46
CA PRO A 79 13.44 -4.58 10.89
C PRO A 79 13.54 -3.13 11.35
N GLN A 80 12.44 -2.60 11.88
CA GLN A 80 12.37 -1.23 12.37
C GLN A 80 12.99 -1.14 13.78
N PRO A 81 13.84 -0.15 14.09
CA PRO A 81 14.42 -0.01 15.42
C PRO A 81 13.43 0.53 16.46
N THR A 82 12.34 1.17 16.04
CA THR A 82 11.36 1.81 16.94
C THR A 82 9.91 1.53 16.56
N ALA A 83 9.07 1.33 17.56
CA ALA A 83 7.62 1.18 17.39
C ALA A 83 6.96 2.42 16.79
N PHE A 84 7.50 3.62 17.07
CA PHE A 84 6.99 4.87 16.50
C PHE A 84 7.27 4.96 14.99
N GLY A 85 8.46 4.55 14.55
CA GLY A 85 8.80 4.47 13.13
C GLY A 85 7.95 3.45 12.39
N CYS A 86 7.55 2.36 13.05
CA CYS A 86 6.68 1.33 12.48
C CYS A 86 5.29 1.89 12.10
N ILE A 87 4.61 2.53 13.05
CA ILE A 87 3.28 3.10 12.83
C ILE A 87 3.35 4.26 11.83
N GLY A 88 4.34 5.14 11.98
CA GLY A 88 4.51 6.29 11.10
C GLY A 88 4.73 5.89 9.63
N LEU A 89 5.52 4.86 9.38
CA LEU A 89 5.76 4.39 8.01
C LEU A 89 4.55 3.71 7.38
N GLU A 90 3.80 2.92 8.14
CA GLU A 90 2.55 2.32 7.65
C GLU A 90 1.52 3.41 7.28
N VAL A 91 1.33 4.39 8.16
CA VAL A 91 0.44 5.53 7.90
C VAL A 91 0.90 6.31 6.67
N LEU A 92 2.21 6.59 6.56
CA LEU A 92 2.77 7.31 5.42
C LEU A 92 2.57 6.53 4.10
N LYS A 93 2.81 5.22 4.11
CA LYS A 93 2.56 4.34 2.96
C LYS A 93 1.10 4.43 2.50
N ARG A 94 0.15 4.34 3.45
CA ARG A 94 -1.30 4.42 3.14
C ARG A 94 -1.67 5.80 2.60
N ALA A 95 -1.16 6.87 3.19
CA ALA A 95 -1.38 8.23 2.72
C ALA A 95 -0.90 8.43 1.27
N ILE A 96 0.29 7.93 0.95
CA ILE A 96 0.86 8.00 -0.41
C ILE A 96 0.06 7.16 -1.40
N SER A 97 -0.47 6.01 -0.98
CA SER A 97 -1.36 5.18 -1.82
C SER A 97 -2.68 5.90 -2.13
N ILE A 98 -3.25 6.64 -1.17
CA ILE A 98 -4.43 7.50 -1.38
C ILE A 98 -4.11 8.65 -2.34
N LEU A 99 -2.96 9.31 -2.18
CA LEU A 99 -2.53 10.35 -3.12
C LEU A 99 -2.36 9.81 -4.54
N LEU A 100 -1.81 8.60 -4.66
CA LEU A 100 -1.63 7.94 -5.93
C LEU A 100 -2.98 7.67 -6.60
N THR A 101 -3.92 7.01 -5.90
CA THR A 101 -5.26 6.72 -6.43
C THR A 101 -6.02 8.01 -6.80
N ALA A 102 -5.89 9.08 -6.03
CA ALA A 102 -6.42 10.38 -6.38
C ALA A 102 -5.81 10.95 -7.68
N ALA A 103 -4.48 10.82 -7.86
CA ALA A 103 -3.82 11.24 -9.09
C ALA A 103 -4.30 10.45 -10.31
N TRP A 104 -4.48 9.12 -10.17
CA TRP A 104 -5.07 8.27 -11.22
C TRP A 104 -6.51 8.67 -11.56
N ALA A 105 -7.32 9.01 -10.56
CA ALA A 105 -8.68 9.50 -10.76
C ALA A 105 -8.71 10.82 -11.54
N ILE A 106 -7.86 11.78 -11.17
CA ILE A 106 -7.72 13.07 -11.87
C ILE A 106 -7.28 12.86 -13.31
N PHE A 107 -6.30 11.99 -13.53
CA PHE A 107 -5.80 11.69 -14.88
C PHE A 107 -6.88 11.07 -15.77
N SER A 108 -7.67 10.15 -15.21
CA SER A 108 -8.80 9.53 -15.90
C SER A 108 -9.88 10.56 -16.25
N ALA A 109 -10.22 11.43 -15.30
CA ALA A 109 -11.17 12.53 -15.52
C ALA A 109 -10.68 13.50 -16.60
N TYR A 110 -9.40 13.87 -16.58
CA TYR A 110 -8.79 14.73 -17.59
C TYR A 110 -8.84 14.12 -19.00
N ARG A 111 -8.50 12.83 -19.12
CA ARG A 111 -8.62 12.11 -20.39
C ARG A 111 -10.06 12.09 -20.90
N MET A 112 -11.03 11.83 -20.02
CA MET A 112 -12.44 11.85 -20.38
C MET A 112 -12.88 13.24 -20.86
N TYR A 113 -12.42 14.31 -20.20
CA TYR A 113 -12.70 15.68 -20.61
C TYR A 113 -12.21 15.99 -22.03
N SER A 114 -11.00 15.51 -22.36
CA SER A 114 -10.43 15.66 -23.71
C SER A 114 -11.22 14.88 -24.77
N ILE A 115 -11.68 13.68 -24.46
CA ILE A 115 -12.45 12.84 -25.41
C ILE A 115 -13.87 13.38 -25.59
N SER A 116 -14.48 13.88 -24.51
CA SER A 116 -15.86 14.34 -24.50
C SER A 116 -16.09 15.72 -25.12
N GLY A 117 -15.05 16.35 -25.69
CA GLY A 117 -15.17 17.66 -26.32
C GLY A 117 -15.51 18.80 -25.34
N GLY A 118 -15.16 18.65 -24.05
CA GLY A 118 -15.35 19.69 -23.04
C GLY A 118 -16.65 19.59 -22.21
N ILE A 119 -17.39 18.48 -22.26
CA ILE A 119 -18.60 18.31 -21.44
C ILE A 119 -18.21 17.98 -19.98
N TRP A 120 -18.38 18.95 -19.09
CA TRP A 120 -18.01 18.85 -17.68
C TRP A 120 -18.82 17.81 -16.87
N ALA A 121 -20.05 17.51 -17.29
CA ALA A 121 -20.92 16.58 -16.57
C ALA A 121 -20.35 15.16 -16.53
N LEU A 122 -19.84 14.64 -17.65
CA LEU A 122 -19.27 13.29 -17.73
C LEU A 122 -17.98 13.18 -16.91
N THR A 123 -17.12 14.21 -16.98
CA THR A 123 -15.91 14.29 -16.17
C THR A 123 -16.21 14.27 -14.68
N SER A 124 -17.24 15.00 -14.24
CA SER A 124 -17.65 15.05 -12.83
C SER A 124 -18.15 13.69 -12.34
N VAL A 125 -18.96 12.98 -13.14
CA VAL A 125 -19.45 11.63 -12.79
C VAL A 125 -18.28 10.66 -12.62
N VAL A 126 -17.31 10.67 -13.54
CA VAL A 126 -16.11 9.80 -13.45
C VAL A 126 -15.31 10.13 -12.19
N LEU A 127 -15.14 11.41 -11.86
CA LEU A 127 -14.43 11.83 -10.66
C LEU A 127 -15.14 11.35 -9.38
N MET A 128 -16.46 11.52 -9.31
CA MET A 128 -17.27 11.07 -8.17
C MET A 128 -17.22 9.55 -8.01
N LEU A 129 -17.26 8.79 -9.11
CA LEU A 129 -17.19 7.34 -9.07
C LEU A 129 -15.85 6.85 -8.50
N ASN A 130 -14.74 7.50 -8.87
CA ASN A 130 -13.41 7.16 -8.36
C ASN A 130 -13.19 7.64 -6.91
N LEU A 131 -13.97 8.60 -6.43
CA LEU A 131 -13.86 9.11 -5.06
C LEU A 131 -14.43 8.15 -4.01
N ILE A 132 -15.43 7.34 -4.38
CA ILE A 132 -16.07 6.35 -3.51
C ILE A 132 -15.04 5.39 -2.88
N PRO A 133 -14.26 4.62 -3.67
CA PRO A 133 -13.28 3.69 -3.10
C PRO A 133 -12.22 4.41 -2.26
N ILE A 134 -11.78 5.60 -2.68
CA ILE A 134 -10.82 6.42 -1.92
C ILE A 134 -11.35 6.74 -0.53
N GLY A 135 -12.63 7.15 -0.43
CA GLY A 135 -13.26 7.45 0.85
C GLY A 135 -13.45 6.22 1.73
N THR A 136 -13.90 5.11 1.14
CA THR A 136 -14.10 3.85 1.87
C THR A 136 -12.78 3.30 2.41
N ASP A 137 -11.74 3.26 1.57
CA ASP A 137 -10.41 2.81 1.98
C ASP A 137 -9.87 3.70 3.10
N SER A 138 -9.91 5.02 2.93
CA SER A 138 -9.42 5.96 3.94
C SER A 138 -10.10 5.76 5.29
N TYR A 139 -11.42 5.64 5.31
CA TYR A 139 -12.16 5.40 6.55
C TYR A 139 -11.72 4.10 7.23
N PHE A 140 -11.57 3.04 6.45
CA PHE A 140 -11.18 1.74 6.95
C PHE A 140 -9.77 1.75 7.56
N TRP A 141 -8.77 2.29 6.85
CA TRP A 141 -7.37 2.32 7.29
C TRP A 141 -7.13 3.17 8.54
N PHE A 142 -7.86 4.29 8.70
CA PHE A 142 -7.64 5.22 9.81
C PHE A 142 -8.50 4.92 11.05
N PHE A 143 -9.72 4.42 10.88
CA PHE A 143 -10.65 4.25 11.99
C PHE A 143 -10.83 2.80 12.44
N VAL A 144 -10.72 1.83 11.53
CA VAL A 144 -11.01 0.41 11.84
C VAL A 144 -9.72 -0.36 12.15
N GLU A 145 -8.64 -0.03 11.47
CA GLU A 145 -7.39 -0.75 11.57
C GLU A 145 -6.51 -0.23 12.70
N ARG A 146 -6.09 -1.14 13.59
CA ARG A 146 -5.18 -0.83 14.69
C ARG A 146 -3.80 -1.39 14.37
N TYR A 147 -2.80 -0.53 14.46
CA TYR A 147 -1.39 -0.89 14.30
C TYR A 147 -0.82 -1.38 15.65
N TYR A 148 -0.09 -2.50 15.62
CA TYR A 148 0.66 -3.00 16.76
C TYR A 148 2.04 -3.48 16.31
N SER A 149 3.03 -3.44 17.20
CA SER A 149 4.34 -4.02 16.95
C SER A 149 4.46 -5.37 17.64
N VAL A 150 5.10 -6.32 16.96
CA VAL A 150 5.52 -7.60 17.56
C VAL A 150 7.03 -7.72 17.48
N GLN A 151 7.64 -8.15 18.57
CA GLN A 151 9.07 -8.41 18.63
C GLN A 151 9.28 -9.91 18.40
N ILE A 152 9.87 -10.26 17.26
CA ILE A 152 10.17 -11.65 16.92
C ILE A 152 11.66 -11.89 17.21
N LEU A 153 11.94 -12.89 18.03
CA LEU A 153 13.31 -13.26 18.39
C LEU A 153 14.08 -13.68 17.12
N GLY A 154 15.19 -13.00 16.83
CA GLY A 154 16.05 -13.24 15.66
C GLY A 154 15.75 -12.41 14.40
N ILE A 155 14.54 -11.86 14.25
CA ILE A 155 14.10 -11.13 13.03
C ILE A 155 13.87 -9.63 13.30
N GLY A 156 13.89 -9.20 14.58
CA GLY A 156 13.68 -7.81 14.99
C GLY A 156 12.20 -7.46 15.22
N GLN A 157 11.91 -6.18 15.40
CA GLN A 157 10.53 -5.69 15.53
C GLN A 157 9.85 -5.63 14.16
N ARG A 158 8.62 -6.15 14.09
CA ARG A 158 7.76 -6.14 12.90
C ARG A 158 6.45 -5.42 13.19
N CYS A 159 5.93 -4.76 12.16
CA CYS A 159 4.62 -4.12 12.18
C CYS A 159 3.54 -5.14 11.82
N GLY A 160 2.49 -5.20 12.63
CA GLY A 160 1.28 -5.95 12.32
C GLY A 160 0.06 -5.04 12.40
N THR A 161 -0.97 -5.40 11.64
CA THR A 161 -2.27 -4.74 11.71
C THR A 161 -3.34 -5.71 12.17
N LYS A 162 -4.29 -5.22 12.98
CA LYS A 162 -5.40 -6.01 13.52
C LYS A 162 -6.71 -5.30 13.22
N PHE A 163 -7.68 -6.06 12.73
CA PHE A 163 -9.04 -5.59 12.53
C PHE A 163 -9.78 -5.55 13.87
N GLN A 164 -10.40 -4.41 14.17
CA GLN A 164 -11.31 -4.28 15.30
C GLN A 164 -12.71 -4.81 14.93
N LEU A 165 -12.84 -6.08 14.48
CA LEU A 165 -14.16 -6.70 14.42
C LEU A 165 -14.59 -7.01 15.87
N SER A 166 -15.48 -6.19 16.39
CA SER A 166 -15.96 -6.15 17.79
C SER A 166 -16.70 -7.42 18.29
N GLY A 167 -16.57 -8.57 17.62
CA GLY A 167 -17.27 -9.81 18.01
C GLY A 167 -16.49 -11.10 17.79
N GLU A 168 -15.78 -11.27 16.66
CA GLU A 168 -15.19 -12.58 16.33
C GLU A 168 -13.76 -12.80 16.84
N LEU A 169 -12.97 -11.75 17.09
CA LEU A 169 -11.60 -11.88 17.60
C LEU A 169 -11.51 -12.20 19.10
N LEU A 170 -12.59 -11.96 19.87
CA LEU A 170 -12.69 -12.46 21.25
C LEU A 170 -12.87 -13.98 21.30
N VAL A 171 -13.49 -14.58 20.28
CA VAL A 171 -13.61 -16.04 20.17
C VAL A 171 -12.25 -16.64 19.84
N GLN A 172 -11.52 -16.11 18.85
CA GLN A 172 -10.19 -16.62 18.48
C GLN A 172 -9.14 -16.45 19.61
N SER A 173 -9.14 -15.32 20.31
CA SER A 173 -8.22 -15.12 21.45
C SER A 173 -8.58 -15.96 22.68
N LYS A 174 -9.88 -16.18 22.99
CA LYS A 174 -10.29 -17.12 24.05
C LYS A 174 -10.01 -18.58 23.68
N VAL A 175 -10.22 -18.97 22.42
CA VAL A 175 -9.92 -20.35 21.96
C VAL A 175 -8.43 -20.64 22.05
N LEU A 176 -7.56 -19.68 21.69
CA LEU A 176 -6.11 -19.83 21.82
C LEU A 176 -5.62 -19.80 23.28
N ALA A 177 -6.27 -19.02 24.16
CA ALA A 177 -5.96 -19.04 25.59
C ALA A 177 -6.40 -20.35 26.27
N VAL A 178 -7.59 -20.86 25.97
CA VAL A 178 -8.11 -22.13 26.51
C VAL A 178 -7.33 -23.33 26.00
N SER A 179 -6.79 -23.27 24.77
CA SER A 179 -5.93 -24.34 24.25
C SER A 179 -4.54 -24.39 24.90
N LYS A 180 -4.06 -23.28 25.46
CA LYS A 180 -2.75 -23.21 26.12
C LYS A 180 -2.80 -23.62 27.61
N ASP A 181 -3.98 -23.64 28.21
CA ASP A 181 -4.22 -24.03 29.61
C ASP A 181 -4.61 -25.52 29.77
N ARG A 182 -4.71 -26.28 28.66
CA ARG A 182 -5.09 -27.70 28.66
C ARG A 182 -3.98 -28.63 28.11
N SER A 183 -2.72 -28.26 28.31
CA SER A 183 -1.53 -29.08 28.04
C SER A 183 -0.52 -28.88 29.15
#